data_AF-A0A1F3V8G9-F1
#
_entry.id   AF-A0A1F3V8G9-F1
#
_cell.length_a   1.000
_cell.length_b   1.000
_cell.length_c   1.000
_cell.angle_alpha   90.00
_cell.angle_beta   90.00
_cell.angle_gamma   90.00
#
_symmetry.space_group_name_H-M   'P 1'
#
loop_
_entity.id
_entity.type
_entity.pdbx_description
1 polymer ?
#
loop_
_entity_poly.entity_id
_entity_poly.type
_entity_poly.pdbx_seq_one_letter_code
_entity_poly.pdbx_strand_id
1 'polypeptide(L)'
;MYCPKCLNNTLALASHGIVNITINGKQMDTGRFLYNADKESKQEIIDNLTDKLIDFFKWYSTFKNQDPIKFVQISSSDFVCEDKCAIDLRTKFSVIDILIPKSTVNKILHDLGQQYNMKIELQVD
;
A
#
# COMPACT_ATOMS: atom_id res chain seq x y z
N MET A 1 14.15 -6.34 -6.01
CA MET A 1 14.50 -5.10 -5.26
C MET A 1 15.84 -5.27 -4.59
N TYR A 2 16.47 -4.17 -4.16
CA TYR A 2 17.74 -4.19 -3.44
C TYR A 2 17.57 -4.69 -2.00
N CYS A 3 18.39 -5.66 -1.60
CA CYS A 3 18.49 -6.15 -0.23
C CYS A 3 19.65 -5.44 0.50
N PRO A 4 19.39 -4.69 1.58
CA PRO A 4 20.44 -3.93 2.29
C PRO A 4 21.38 -4.81 3.13
N LYS A 5 21.09 -6.12 3.27
CA LYS A 5 21.90 -7.05 4.07
C LYS A 5 23.03 -7.70 3.26
N CYS A 6 22.70 -8.24 2.09
CA CYS A 6 23.69 -8.82 1.18
C CYS A 6 24.19 -7.83 0.11
N LEU A 7 23.65 -6.60 0.11
CA LEU A 7 24.01 -5.53 -0.82
C LEU A 7 23.80 -5.89 -2.29
N ASN A 8 22.77 -6.70 -2.58
CA ASN A 8 22.47 -7.22 -3.92
C ASN A 8 20.96 -7.16 -4.23
N ASN A 9 20.58 -7.33 -5.50
CA ASN A 9 19.20 -7.28 -5.98
C ASN A 9 18.43 -8.59 -5.78
N THR A 10 18.43 -9.12 -4.56
CA THR A 10 17.85 -10.43 -4.21
C THR A 10 16.60 -10.34 -3.33
N LEU A 11 16.06 -9.13 -3.11
CA LEU A 11 14.84 -8.93 -2.33
C LEU A 11 13.60 -9.07 -3.22
N ALA A 12 12.69 -9.98 -2.86
CA ALA A 12 11.43 -10.23 -3.55
C ALA A 12 10.25 -10.21 -2.56
N LEU A 13 9.09 -9.77 -3.04
CA LEU A 13 7.84 -9.85 -2.26
C LEU A 13 7.42 -11.32 -2.17
N ALA A 14 7.04 -11.79 -0.99
CA ALA A 14 6.50 -13.14 -0.83
C ALA A 14 5.18 -13.30 -1.61
N SER A 15 4.83 -14.53 -2.00
CA SER A 15 3.58 -14.77 -2.73
C SER A 15 2.33 -14.49 -1.91
N HIS A 16 2.44 -14.47 -0.59
CA HIS A 16 1.37 -14.17 0.34
C HIS A 16 1.89 -13.35 1.50
N GLY A 17 1.04 -12.51 2.09
CA GLY A 17 1.44 -11.64 3.18
C GLY A 17 0.38 -10.61 3.53
N ILE A 18 0.81 -9.61 4.28
CA ILE A 18 -0.01 -8.47 4.73
C ILE A 18 0.44 -7.22 3.99
N VAL A 19 -0.52 -6.51 3.40
CA VAL A 19 -0.33 -5.15 2.90
C VAL A 19 -0.88 -4.17 3.93
N ASN A 20 -0.09 -3.15 4.24
CA ASN A 20 -0.42 -2.05 5.12
C ASN A 20 -0.59 -0.76 4.31
N ILE A 21 -1.66 -0.02 4.60
CA ILE A 21 -1.97 1.25 3.96
C ILE A 21 -1.85 2.36 5.01
N THR A 22 -1.09 3.39 4.70
CA THR A 22 -0.93 4.58 5.54
C THR A 22 -1.10 5.82 4.68
N ILE A 23 -1.96 6.75 5.10
CA ILE A 23 -2.28 7.97 4.36
C ILE A 23 -2.00 9.18 5.26
N ASN A 24 -1.14 10.10 4.82
CA ASN A 24 -0.66 11.24 5.61
C ASN A 24 -0.13 10.82 7.00
N GLY A 25 0.57 9.68 7.07
CA GLY A 25 1.05 9.11 8.33
C GLY A 25 -0.04 8.53 9.25
N LYS A 26 -1.30 8.50 8.80
CA LYS A 26 -2.43 7.91 9.53
C LYS A 26 -2.70 6.52 8.99
N GLN A 27 -2.85 5.56 9.89
CA GLN A 27 -3.25 4.20 9.57
C GLN A 27 -4.50 3.86 10.38
N MET A 28 -5.52 3.33 9.72
CA MET A 28 -6.67 2.75 10.42
C MET A 28 -6.30 1.36 10.93
N ASP A 29 -6.96 0.91 12.01
CA ASP A 29 -6.83 -0.47 12.50
C ASP A 29 -7.19 -1.51 11.41
N THR A 30 -8.12 -1.14 10.53
CA THR A 30 -8.57 -1.88 9.35
C THR A 30 -7.81 -1.55 8.07
N GLY A 31 -6.81 -0.65 8.12
CA GLY A 31 -5.99 -0.20 6.99
C GLY A 31 -4.95 -1.23 6.54
N ARG A 32 -5.32 -2.51 6.56
CA ARG A 32 -4.50 -3.64 6.13
C ARG A 32 -5.38 -4.72 5.52
N PHE A 33 -4.81 -5.48 4.60
CA PHE A 33 -5.45 -6.65 4.02
C PHE A 33 -4.41 -7.75 3.77
N LEU A 34 -4.88 -8.99 3.74
CA LEU A 34 -4.08 -10.13 3.34
C LEU A 34 -4.13 -10.26 1.82
N TYR A 35 -3.02 -10.66 1.22
CA TYR A 35 -2.98 -11.06 -0.18
C TYR A 35 -2.36 -12.44 -0.33
N ASN A 36 -2.73 -13.13 -1.39
CA ASN A 36 -2.14 -14.38 -1.84
C ASN A 36 -2.10 -14.40 -3.38
N ALA A 37 -0.98 -13.99 -3.96
CA ALA A 37 -0.76 -13.94 -5.39
C ALA A 37 -0.77 -15.33 -6.08
N ASP A 38 -0.71 -16.43 -5.31
CA ASP A 38 -0.85 -17.79 -5.85
C ASP A 38 -2.31 -18.21 -6.02
N LYS A 39 -3.24 -17.55 -5.31
CA LYS A 39 -4.67 -17.92 -5.27
C LYS A 39 -5.61 -16.83 -5.78
N GLU A 40 -5.24 -15.57 -5.58
CA GLU A 40 -6.01 -14.40 -5.95
C GLU A 40 -5.50 -13.83 -7.26
N SER A 41 -6.42 -13.43 -8.12
CA SER A 41 -6.13 -12.65 -9.30
C SER A 41 -5.65 -11.25 -8.91
N LYS A 42 -4.92 -10.62 -9.84
CA LYS A 42 -4.50 -9.22 -9.68
C LYS A 42 -5.70 -8.28 -9.45
N GLN A 43 -6.85 -8.57 -10.04
CA GLN A 43 -8.05 -7.76 -9.86
C GLN A 43 -8.60 -7.88 -8.43
N GLU A 44 -8.68 -9.09 -7.87
CA GLU A 44 -9.13 -9.29 -6.48
C GLU A 44 -8.23 -8.55 -5.48
N ILE A 45 -6.91 -8.55 -5.70
CA ILE A 45 -5.97 -7.78 -4.88
C ILE A 45 -6.21 -6.27 -4.99
N ILE A 46 -6.52 -5.78 -6.20
CA ILE A 46 -6.88 -4.38 -6.45
C ILE A 46 -8.21 -4.03 -5.78
N ASP A 47 -9.20 -4.93 -5.81
CA ASP A 47 -10.50 -4.74 -5.18
C ASP A 47 -10.34 -4.66 -3.65
N ASN A 48 -9.55 -5.57 -3.07
CA ASN A 48 -9.20 -5.53 -1.64
C ASN A 48 -8.51 -4.22 -1.23
N LEU A 49 -7.58 -3.70 -2.05
CA LEU A 49 -6.98 -2.39 -1.81
C LEU A 49 -8.04 -1.29 -1.87
N THR A 50 -8.91 -1.33 -2.89
CA THR A 50 -9.95 -0.32 -3.14
C THR A 50 -10.92 -0.25 -1.97
N ASP A 51 -11.37 -1.40 -1.45
CA ASP A 51 -12.24 -1.48 -0.28
C ASP A 51 -11.61 -0.82 0.95
N LYS A 52 -10.30 -1.05 1.18
CA LYS A 52 -9.60 -0.41 2.31
C LYS A 52 -9.40 1.08 2.12
N LEU A 53 -9.20 1.54 0.90
CA LEU A 53 -9.16 2.97 0.60
C LEU A 53 -10.55 3.61 0.77
N ILE A 54 -11.62 2.95 0.35
CA ILE A 54 -13.00 3.39 0.59
C ILE A 54 -13.26 3.53 2.10
N ASP A 55 -12.91 2.53 2.89
CA ASP A 55 -13.03 2.57 4.35
C ASP A 55 -12.29 3.79 4.93
N PHE A 56 -11.07 4.05 4.45
CA PHE A 56 -10.30 5.22 4.87
C PHE A 56 -10.97 6.53 4.51
N PHE A 57 -11.38 6.72 3.25
CA PHE A 57 -12.00 7.97 2.81
C PHE A 57 -13.34 8.19 3.52
N LYS A 58 -14.13 7.14 3.72
CA LYS A 58 -15.36 7.19 4.52
C LYS A 58 -15.07 7.62 5.95
N TRP A 59 -14.09 7.01 6.62
CA TRP A 59 -13.69 7.39 7.97
C TRP A 59 -13.16 8.83 8.03
N TYR A 60 -12.26 9.19 7.11
CA TYR A 60 -11.63 10.51 7.07
C TYR A 60 -12.63 11.62 6.72
N SER A 61 -13.70 11.30 6.00
CA SER A 61 -14.77 12.26 5.69
C SER A 61 -15.55 12.73 6.90
N THR A 62 -15.47 12.00 8.03
CA THR A 62 -16.13 12.38 9.29
C THR A 62 -15.41 13.52 10.03
N PHE A 63 -14.17 13.83 9.66
CA PHE A 63 -13.37 14.87 10.29
C PHE A 63 -13.76 16.25 9.74
N LYS A 64 -13.88 17.26 10.62
CA LYS A 64 -14.22 18.63 10.22
C LYS A 64 -13.09 19.35 9.48
N ASN A 65 -11.84 19.05 9.84
CA ASN A 65 -10.65 19.63 9.24
C ASN A 65 -9.91 18.51 8.51
N GLN A 66 -10.16 18.40 7.21
CA GLN A 66 -9.51 17.43 6.34
C GLN A 66 -8.36 18.14 5.63
N ASP A 67 -7.15 17.66 5.89
CA ASP A 67 -5.98 18.07 5.13
C ASP A 67 -5.99 17.37 3.76
N PRO A 68 -5.43 17.98 2.71
CA PRO A 68 -5.22 17.30 1.45
C PRO A 68 -4.43 15.99 1.64
N ILE A 69 -4.80 14.95 0.90
CA ILE A 69 -4.05 13.69 0.87
C ILE A 69 -2.77 13.92 0.07
N LYS A 70 -1.63 13.91 0.76
CA LYS A 70 -0.30 14.22 0.20
C LYS A 70 0.60 13.00 0.10
N PHE A 71 0.48 12.09 1.06
CA PHE A 71 1.32 10.90 1.15
C PHE A 71 0.46 9.66 1.27
N VAL A 72 0.70 8.68 0.41
CA VAL A 72 0.08 7.35 0.46
C VAL A 72 1.17 6.31 0.41
N GLN A 73 1.28 5.53 1.48
CA GLN A 73 2.23 4.43 1.59
C GLN A 73 1.46 3.12 1.59
N ILE A 74 1.73 2.28 0.60
CA ILE A 74 1.21 0.90 0.51
C ILE A 74 2.42 -0.02 0.61
N SER A 75 2.53 -0.74 1.72
CA SER A 75 3.78 -1.44 2.06
C SER A 75 3.57 -2.79 2.72
N SER A 76 4.55 -3.66 2.61
CA SER A 76 4.56 -4.97 3.27
C SER A 76 5.91 -5.22 3.96
N SER A 77 5.89 -6.00 5.04
CA SER A 77 7.07 -6.57 5.67
C SER A 77 7.38 -7.99 5.17
N ASP A 78 6.47 -8.59 4.38
CA ASP A 78 6.57 -9.96 3.89
C ASP A 78 7.47 -10.05 2.66
N PHE A 79 8.72 -9.62 2.82
CA PHE A 79 9.77 -9.71 1.82
C PHE A 79 10.75 -10.80 2.18
N VAL A 80 11.14 -11.57 1.16
CA VAL A 80 12.13 -12.64 1.26
C VAL A 80 13.38 -12.24 0.49
N CYS A 81 14.53 -12.56 1.06
CA CYS A 81 15.82 -12.45 0.37
C CYS A 81 16.18 -13.83 -0.18
N GLU A 82 16.50 -13.91 -1.47
CA GLU A 82 16.92 -15.17 -2.12
C GLU A 82 18.20 -15.73 -1.48
N ASP A 83 19.08 -14.86 -0.98
CA ASP A 83 20.28 -15.22 -0.22
C ASP A 83 19.99 -15.58 1.25
N LYS A 84 18.71 -15.70 1.63
CA LYS A 84 18.23 -16.07 2.98
C LYS A 84 18.71 -15.12 4.09
N CYS A 85 18.92 -13.86 3.75
CA CYS A 85 19.20 -12.82 4.75
C CYS A 85 18.02 -12.66 5.70
N ALA A 86 18.29 -12.54 7.00
CA ALA A 86 17.28 -12.14 7.97
C ALA A 86 16.93 -10.66 7.78
N ILE A 87 15.69 -10.38 7.38
CA ILE A 87 15.12 -9.05 7.25
C ILE A 87 14.36 -8.70 8.53
N ASP A 88 14.58 -7.50 9.09
CA ASP A 88 13.87 -7.06 10.30
C ASP A 88 12.38 -6.88 9.97
N LEU A 89 11.50 -7.49 10.77
CA LEU A 89 10.05 -7.46 10.59
C LEU A 89 9.45 -6.04 10.64
N ARG A 90 10.17 -5.06 11.22
CA ARG A 90 9.77 -3.64 11.22
C ARG A 90 10.10 -2.94 9.91
N THR A 91 10.96 -3.53 9.09
CA THR A 91 11.29 -2.99 7.77
C THR A 91 10.13 -3.25 6.84
N LYS A 92 9.54 -2.17 6.32
CA LYS A 92 8.47 -2.23 5.34
C LYS A 92 8.99 -1.71 4.01
N PHE A 93 8.67 -2.39 2.93
CA PHE A 93 8.98 -1.94 1.58
C PHE A 93 7.69 -1.63 0.83
N SER A 94 7.77 -0.66 -0.09
CA SER A 94 6.66 -0.35 -0.97
C SER A 94 6.28 -1.56 -1.80
N VAL A 95 4.99 -1.81 -1.97
CA VAL A 95 4.46 -2.82 -2.90
C VAL A 95 3.86 -2.18 -4.15
N ILE A 96 3.94 -0.85 -4.28
CA ILE A 96 3.56 -0.12 -5.49
C ILE A 96 4.55 -0.50 -6.60
N ASP A 97 4.01 -0.74 -7.80
CA ASP A 97 4.72 -1.27 -8.99
C ASP A 97 5.31 -2.69 -8.84
N ILE A 98 5.10 -3.35 -7.70
CA ILE A 98 5.42 -4.76 -7.48
C ILE A 98 4.14 -5.60 -7.50
N LEU A 99 3.20 -5.23 -6.64
CA LEU A 99 1.92 -5.92 -6.50
C LEU A 99 0.82 -5.17 -7.26
N ILE A 100 0.80 -3.85 -7.16
CA ILE A 100 -0.24 -2.99 -7.72
C ILE A 100 0.40 -1.83 -8.48
N PRO A 101 0.07 -1.59 -9.76
CA PRO A 101 0.64 -0.49 -10.53
C PRO A 101 0.34 0.88 -9.91
N LYS A 102 1.32 1.79 -9.92
CA LYS A 102 1.17 3.18 -9.45
C LYS A 102 0.02 3.91 -10.17
N SER A 103 -0.15 3.66 -11.46
CA SER A 103 -1.25 4.24 -12.24
C SER A 103 -2.64 3.83 -11.71
N THR A 104 -2.80 2.56 -11.32
CA THR A 104 -4.03 2.06 -10.71
C THR A 104 -4.28 2.72 -9.35
N VAL A 105 -3.26 2.81 -8.49
CA VAL A 105 -3.37 3.47 -7.18
C VAL A 105 -3.77 4.93 -7.35
N ASN A 106 -3.10 5.67 -8.23
CA ASN A 106 -3.42 7.08 -8.50
C ASN A 106 -4.85 7.24 -8.99
N LYS A 107 -5.31 6.37 -9.90
CA LYS A 107 -6.69 6.41 -10.39
C LYS A 107 -7.69 6.22 -9.24
N ILE A 108 -7.52 5.19 -8.41
CA ILE A 108 -8.41 4.93 -7.26
C ILE A 108 -8.44 6.13 -6.32
N LEU A 109 -7.28 6.70 -5.98
CA LEU A 109 -7.19 7.87 -5.09
C LEU A 109 -7.89 9.10 -5.67
N HIS A 110 -7.76 9.35 -6.98
CA HIS A 110 -8.44 10.45 -7.64
C HIS A 110 -9.96 10.24 -7.69
N ASP A 111 -10.43 9.04 -8.03
CA ASP A 111 -11.85 8.69 -8.08
C ASP A 111 -12.49 8.86 -6.68
N LEU A 112 -11.82 8.36 -5.63
CA LEU A 112 -12.27 8.52 -4.23
C LEU A 112 -12.18 9.97 -3.75
N GLY A 113 -11.14 10.71 -4.16
CA GLY A 113 -11.02 12.14 -3.88
C GLY A 113 -12.20 12.93 -4.40
N GLN A 114 -12.64 12.65 -5.64
CA GLN A 114 -13.85 13.25 -6.21
C GLN A 114 -15.11 12.81 -5.46
N GLN A 115 -15.27 11.51 -5.20
CA GLN A 115 -16.45 10.95 -4.54
C GLN A 115 -16.68 11.52 -3.13
N TYR A 116 -15.62 11.71 -2.36
CA TYR A 116 -15.69 12.19 -0.98
C TYR A 116 -15.35 13.68 -0.82
N ASN A 117 -15.24 14.42 -1.94
CA ASN A 117 -14.87 15.85 -1.97
C ASN A 117 -13.57 16.16 -1.19
N MET A 118 -12.58 15.28 -1.33
CA MET A 118 -11.26 15.41 -0.71
C MET A 118 -10.21 15.83 -1.73
N LYS A 119 -9.33 16.74 -1.32
CA LYS A 119 -8.25 17.22 -2.17
C LYS A 119 -7.09 16.22 -2.18
N ILE A 120 -6.66 15.81 -3.37
CA ILE A 120 -5.51 14.92 -3.60
C ILE A 120 -4.34 15.77 -4.13
N GLU A 121 -3.25 15.85 -3.35
CA GLU A 121 -2.03 16.61 -3.66
C GLU A 121 -0.80 15.70 -3.47
N LEU A 122 -0.80 14.55 -4.15
CA LEU A 122 0.27 13.56 -4.00
C LEU A 122 1.63 14.19 -4.29
N GLN A 123 2.54 14.11 -3.31
CA GLN A 123 3.94 14.45 -3.54
C GLN A 123 4.56 13.31 -4.36
N VAL A 124 5.17 13.68 -5.48
CA VAL A 124 5.84 12.71 -6.36
C VAL A 124 7.14 12.30 -5.69
N ASP A 125 7.17 11.08 -5.16
CA ASP A 125 8.41 10.30 -5.02
C ASP A 125 8.60 9.40 -6.26
#